data_AF-A0A3N4KF00-F1
#
_entry.id   AF-A0A3N4KF00-F1
#
_cell.length_a   1.000
_cell.length_b   1.000
_cell.length_c   1.000
_cell.angle_alpha   90.00
_cell.angle_beta   90.00
_cell.angle_gamma   90.00
#
_symmetry.space_group_name_H-M   'P 1'
#
loop_
_entity.id
_entity.type
_entity.pdbx_description
1 polymer ?
#
loop_
_entity_poly.entity_id
_entity_poly.type
_entity_poly.pdbx_seq_one_letter_code
_entity_poly.pdbx_strand_id
1 'polypeptide(L)' 'AGRSVQVRADLPSALSRLRMILTANNVKADQVRQRFHERPGLKKKRLKSARHRKRFKAGFKKLVSIAMEMKRKG' A
#
# COMPACT_ATOMS: atom_id res chain seq x y z
N ALA A 1 -8.61 16.49 7.33
CA ALA A 1 -10.03 16.15 7.06
C ALA A 1 -10.10 14.91 6.16
N GLY A 2 -11.16 14.09 6.25
CA GLY A 2 -11.30 12.87 5.43
C GLY A 2 -11.09 11.53 6.16
N ARG A 3 -11.01 11.52 7.49
CA ARG A 3 -10.94 10.30 8.33
C ARG A 3 -12.26 10.00 9.06
N SER A 4 -13.36 10.54 8.54
CA SER A 4 -14.72 10.31 9.03
C SER A 4 -15.54 9.63 7.93
N VAL A 5 -16.41 8.70 8.34
CA VAL A 5 -17.35 8.00 7.44
C VAL A 5 -18.72 8.03 8.11
N GLN A 6 -19.73 8.46 7.38
CA GLN A 6 -21.11 8.41 7.86
C GLN A 6 -21.59 6.95 7.88
N VAL A 7 -22.15 6.51 9.00
CA VAL A 7 -22.82 5.21 9.10
C VAL A 7 -24.18 5.32 8.45
N ARG A 8 -24.45 4.52 7.42
CA ARG A 8 -25.73 4.54 6.68
C ARG A 8 -26.64 3.37 7.07
N ALA A 9 -26.16 2.15 6.91
CA ALA A 9 -26.94 0.94 7.17
C ALA A 9 -26.41 0.17 8.39
N ASP A 10 -25.12 -0.19 8.35
CA ASP A 10 -24.50 -1.04 9.37
C ASP A 10 -23.13 -0.51 9.82
N LEU A 11 -22.89 -0.60 11.13
CA LEU A 11 -21.63 -0.17 11.73
C LEU A 11 -20.41 -0.98 11.23
N PRO A 12 -20.48 -2.32 11.09
CA PRO A 12 -19.33 -3.11 10.63
C PRO A 12 -18.83 -2.71 9.23
N SER A 13 -19.74 -2.47 8.26
CA SER A 13 -19.33 -2.01 6.93
C SER A 13 -18.78 -0.60 6.94
N ALA A 14 -19.35 0.31 7.75
CA ALA A 14 -18.82 1.65 7.92
C ALA A 14 -17.39 1.64 8.49
N LEU A 15 -17.12 0.79 9.48
CA LEU A 15 -15.78 0.60 10.05
C LEU A 15 -14.80 -0.03 9.05
N SER A 16 -15.25 -1.00 8.25
CA SER A 16 -14.43 -1.62 7.19
C SER A 16 -14.05 -0.59 6.12
N ARG A 17 -15.00 0.26 5.73
CA ARG A 17 -14.77 1.39 4.82
C ARG A 17 -13.78 2.39 5.40
N LEU A 18 -13.92 2.75 6.69
CA LEU A 18 -12.96 3.61 7.36
C LEU A 18 -11.55 2.99 7.38
N ARG A 19 -11.43 1.68 7.66
CA ARG A 19 -10.14 0.95 7.60
C ARG A 19 -9.51 0.99 6.21
N MET A 20 -10.30 0.82 5.16
CA MET A 20 -9.81 0.97 3.78
C MET A 20 -9.26 2.37 3.51
N ILE A 21 -9.98 3.42 3.92
CA ILE A 21 -9.53 4.82 3.75
C ILE A 21 -8.22 5.07 4.49
N LEU A 22 -8.10 4.61 5.74
CA LEU A 22 -6.86 4.76 6.52
C LEU A 22 -5.69 3.99 5.91
N THR A 23 -5.95 2.83 5.32
CA THR A 23 -4.94 1.99 4.66
C THR A 23 -4.47 2.60 3.34
N ALA A 24 -5.39 3.11 2.51
CA ALA A 24 -5.07 3.82 1.28
C ALA A 24 -4.20 5.06 1.55
N ASN A 25 -4.48 5.76 2.66
CA ASN A 25 -3.70 6.91 3.12
C ASN A 25 -2.43 6.55 3.91
N ASN A 26 -2.10 5.25 4.05
CA ASN A 26 -0.91 4.76 4.77
C ASN A 26 -0.76 5.23 6.23
N VAL A 27 -1.84 5.63 6.91
CA VAL A 27 -1.79 6.29 8.23
C VAL A 27 -1.09 5.42 9.28
N LYS A 28 -1.43 4.13 9.35
CA LYS A 28 -0.80 3.19 10.31
C LYS A 28 0.70 3.03 10.06
N ALA A 29 1.11 3.00 8.79
CA ALA A 29 2.51 2.85 8.44
C ALA A 29 3.32 4.11 8.78
N ASP A 30 2.72 5.29 8.62
CA ASP A 30 3.32 6.56 9.07
C ASP A 30 3.43 6.64 10.59
N GLN A 31 2.37 6.27 11.32
CA GLN A 31 2.37 6.22 12.78
C GLN A 31 3.52 5.35 13.32
N VAL A 32 3.70 4.14 12.79
CA VAL A 32 4.80 3.25 13.19
C VAL A 32 6.16 3.85 12.89
N ARG A 33 6.33 4.50 11.71
CA ARG A 33 7.59 5.15 11.32
C ARG A 33 7.93 6.37 12.18
N GLN A 34 6.92 7.11 12.62
CA GLN A 34 7.07 8.32 13.43
C GLN A 34 7.35 8.02 14.91
N ARG A 35 7.17 6.77 15.36
CA ARG A 35 7.41 6.36 16.75
C ARG A 35 8.84 6.66 17.22
N PHE A 36 9.82 6.62 16.32
CA PHE A 36 11.22 6.92 16.62
C PHE A 36 11.81 7.82 15.54
N HIS A 37 12.81 8.63 15.92
CA HIS A 37 13.54 9.44 14.96
C HIS A 37 14.34 8.56 13.98
N GLU A 38 14.05 8.69 12.69
CA GLU A 38 14.84 8.09 11.61
C GLU A 38 15.82 9.11 11.03
N ARG A 39 17.13 8.85 11.15
CA ARG A 39 18.17 9.71 10.57
C ARG A 39 17.94 9.90 9.06
N PRO A 40 18.19 11.10 8.50
CA PRO A 40 17.87 11.40 7.10
C PRO A 40 18.59 10.47 6.10
N GLY A 41 19.82 10.06 6.39
CA GLY A 41 20.56 9.09 5.56
C GLY A 41 19.93 7.70 5.52
N LEU A 42 19.45 7.20 6.67
CA LEU A 42 18.75 5.91 6.77
C LEU A 42 17.40 5.98 6.05
N LYS A 43 16.66 7.08 6.22
CA LYS A 43 15.42 7.34 5.50
C LYS A 43 15.62 7.29 3.98
N LYS A 44 16.67 7.94 3.45
CA LYS A 44 17.01 7.90 2.02
C LYS A 44 17.29 6.48 1.54
N LYS A 45 18.10 5.70 2.28
CA LYS A 45 18.40 4.29 1.95
C LYS A 45 17.13 3.43 1.95
N ARG A 46 16.29 3.54 2.98
CA ARG A 46 15.00 2.84 3.08
C ARG A 46 14.07 3.16 1.91
N LEU A 47 13.91 4.44 1.58
CA LEU A 47 13.05 4.87 0.47
C LEU A 47 13.57 4.37 -0.88
N LYS A 48 14.88 4.40 -1.12
CA LYS A 48 15.50 3.83 -2.34
C LYS A 48 15.19 2.33 -2.46
N SER A 49 15.43 1.58 -1.38
CA SER A 49 15.17 0.14 -1.32
C SER A 49 13.69 -0.21 -1.51
N ALA A 50 12.78 0.54 -0.87
CA ALA A 50 11.34 0.36 -1.01
C ALA A 50 10.85 0.63 -2.44
N ARG A 51 11.34 1.69 -3.10
CA ARG A 51 11.02 1.98 -4.50
C ARG A 51 11.51 0.89 -5.44
N HIS A 52 12.72 0.38 -5.23
CA HIS A 52 13.25 -0.74 -6.01
C HIS A 52 12.37 -1.98 -5.91
N ARG A 53 12.04 -2.43 -4.69
CA ARG A 53 11.14 -3.59 -4.49
C ARG A 53 9.76 -3.37 -5.13
N LYS A 54 9.20 -2.16 -5.05
CA LYS A 54 7.92 -1.82 -5.69
C LYS A 54 8.00 -1.98 -7.22
N ARG A 55 9.04 -1.43 -7.85
CA ARG A 55 9.26 -1.52 -9.30
C ARG A 55 9.51 -2.97 -9.74
N PHE A 56 10.35 -3.69 -9.02
CA PHE A 56 10.63 -5.10 -9.29
C PHE A 56 9.35 -5.94 -9.23
N LYS A 57 8.55 -5.81 -8.16
CA LYS A 57 7.27 -6.53 -8.03
C LYS A 57 6.30 -6.21 -9.17
N ALA A 58 6.24 -4.95 -9.61
CA ALA A 58 5.38 -4.57 -10.74
C ALA A 58 5.84 -5.21 -12.06
N GLY A 59 7.14 -5.17 -12.34
CA GLY A 59 7.72 -5.82 -13.52
C GLY A 59 7.52 -7.35 -13.50
N PHE A 60 7.74 -7.98 -12.35
CA PHE A 60 7.53 -9.41 -12.17
C PHE A 60 6.06 -9.82 -12.42
N LYS A 61 5.10 -9.08 -11.85
CA LYS A 61 3.67 -9.30 -12.13
C LYS A 61 3.33 -9.17 -13.61
N LYS A 62 3.91 -8.20 -14.31
CA LYS A 62 3.73 -8.02 -15.75
C LYS A 62 4.25 -9.23 -16.53
N LEU A 63 5.45 -9.71 -16.19
CA LEU A 63 6.04 -10.89 -16.83
C LEU A 63 5.15 -12.13 -16.65
N VAL A 64 4.68 -12.38 -15.43
CA VAL A 64 3.76 -13.50 -15.13
C VAL A 64 2.46 -13.36 -15.93
N SER A 65 1.90 -12.15 -16.01
CA SER A 65 0.70 -11.89 -16.80
C SER A 65 0.90 -12.22 -18.28
N ILE A 66 2.05 -11.84 -18.86
CA ILE A 66 2.38 -12.13 -20.26
C ILE A 66 2.53 -13.63 -20.46
N ALA A 67 3.22 -14.34 -19.57
CA ALA A 67 3.38 -15.79 -19.66
C ALA A 67 2.03 -16.52 -19.61
N MET A 68 1.12 -16.10 -18.72
CA MET A 68 -0.23 -16.65 -18.65
C MET A 68 -1.06 -16.33 -19.90
N GLU A 69 -0.87 -15.15 -20.50
CA GLU A 69 -1.54 -14.79 -21.74
C GLU A 69 -1.04 -15.62 -22.93
N MET A 70 0.28 -15.84 -23.02
CA MET A 70 0.88 -16.72 -24.04
C MET A 70 0.37 -18.15 -23.89
N LYS A 71 0.33 -18.67 -22.66
CA LYS A 71 -0.26 -19.99 -22.36
C LYS A 71 -1.74 -20.10 -22.76
N ARG A 72 -2.50 -19.00 -22.75
CA ARG A 72 -3.92 -18.99 -23.14
C ARG A 72 -4.11 -18.92 -24.66
N LYS A 73 -3.14 -18.37 -25.38
CA LYS A 73 -3.19 -18.12 -26.83
C LYS A 73 -2.68 -19.31 -27.66
N GLY A 74 -1.73 -20.07 -27.12
CA GLY A 74 -1.40 -21.42 -27.58
C GLY A 74 -2.05 -22.47 -26.69
#